data_AF-H1HEW8-F1
#
_entry.id   AF-H1HEW8-F1
#
_cell.length_a   1.000
_cell.length_b   1.000
_cell.length_c   1.000
_cell.angle_alpha   90.00
_cell.angle_beta   90.00
_cell.angle_gamma   90.00
#
_symmetry.space_group_name_H-M   'P 1'
#
loop_
_entity.id
_entity.type
_entity.pdbx_description
1 polymer ?
#
loop_
_entity_poly.entity_id
_entity_poly.type
_entity_poly.pdbx_seq_one_letter_code
_entity_poly.pdbx_strand_id
1 'polypeptide(L)'
;MSKILEVIEEKIAASEKHSHCMMSGTTLLNEVNARLRVNGEAEISEDQFKEELKGLLKEQKLFFKKEYDEKIKYDGTYERVELKARSWFLDNTKLKEHEERTVTYNKESREREKQKLSQKDRDVKKLSREAQAVYGTIKALTVEDNKAYVKTSEVQKKANMEFKEVQDAMKELKDSKISYMMKISRDFEKDTNGVKKNIHEEDWVITNSSKVLSKVIEREKIKEELNTAKNNDKEVNLDKSGKEEKTKKKEIPKKDKKIEKGNER
;
A
#
# COMPACT_ATOMS: atom_id res chain seq x y z
N MET A 1 14.59 -33.86 8.99
CA MET A 1 15.05 -32.50 8.66
C MET A 1 14.00 -31.54 9.22
N SER A 2 14.34 -30.29 9.58
CA SER A 2 13.31 -29.36 10.08
C SER A 2 12.31 -29.06 8.96
N LYS A 3 11.00 -29.05 9.28
CA LYS A 3 9.95 -28.76 8.29
C LYS A 3 10.03 -27.34 7.74
N ILE A 4 10.56 -26.41 8.55
CA ILE A 4 10.84 -25.04 8.14
C ILE A 4 11.89 -25.02 7.02
N LEU A 5 12.97 -25.81 7.17
CA LEU A 5 14.03 -25.89 6.16
C LEU A 5 13.50 -26.53 4.86
N GLU A 6 12.73 -27.62 4.96
CA GLU A 6 12.13 -28.30 3.81
C GLU A 6 11.25 -27.34 2.99
N VAL A 7 10.36 -26.60 3.65
CA VAL A 7 9.50 -25.61 2.98
C VAL A 7 10.32 -24.52 2.29
N ILE A 8 11.35 -24.00 2.95
CA ILE A 8 12.19 -22.94 2.37
C ILE A 8 12.98 -23.47 1.17
N GLU A 9 13.53 -24.69 1.27
CA GLU A 9 14.25 -25.35 0.18
C GLU A 9 13.35 -25.52 -1.05
N GLU A 10 12.14 -26.01 -0.87
CA GLU A 10 11.16 -26.16 -1.95
C GLU A 10 10.78 -24.83 -2.61
N LYS A 11 10.58 -23.78 -1.81
CA LYS A 11 10.23 -22.45 -2.33
C LYS A 11 11.40 -21.79 -3.08
N ILE A 12 12.64 -22.04 -2.63
CA ILE A 12 13.84 -21.63 -3.36
C ILE A 12 13.95 -22.40 -4.68
N ALA A 13 13.79 -23.72 -4.65
CA ALA A 13 13.84 -24.57 -5.83
C ALA A 13 12.79 -24.18 -6.88
N ALA A 14 11.56 -23.90 -6.44
CA ALA A 14 10.48 -23.45 -7.32
C ALA A 14 10.71 -22.07 -7.96
N SER A 15 11.60 -21.24 -7.38
CA SER A 15 11.91 -19.93 -7.96
C SER A 15 12.81 -20.03 -9.20
N GLU A 16 13.57 -21.12 -9.36
CA GLU A 16 14.57 -21.42 -10.41
C GLU A 16 15.70 -20.38 -10.63
N LYS A 17 15.52 -19.14 -10.19
CA LYS A 17 16.35 -17.95 -10.49
C LYS A 17 16.93 -17.29 -9.25
N HIS A 18 16.41 -17.61 -8.07
CA HIS A 18 16.78 -16.94 -6.84
C HIS A 18 17.30 -17.94 -5.83
N SER A 19 18.37 -17.57 -5.13
CA SER A 19 18.95 -18.32 -4.02
C SER A 19 18.22 -18.10 -2.69
N HIS A 20 17.01 -17.55 -2.76
CA HIS A 20 16.18 -17.19 -1.61
C HIS A 20 14.71 -17.19 -2.00
N CYS A 21 13.83 -17.31 -1.01
CA CYS A 21 12.40 -17.08 -1.17
C CYS A 21 11.96 -15.90 -0.29
N MET A 22 10.97 -15.13 -0.76
CA MET A 22 10.38 -14.03 0.03
C MET A 22 9.06 -14.45 0.65
N MET A 23 8.96 -14.43 1.98
CA MET A 23 7.70 -14.69 2.69
C MET A 23 7.71 -14.10 4.10
N SER A 24 6.52 -13.81 4.63
CA SER A 24 6.37 -13.39 6.03
C SER A 24 6.49 -14.61 6.97
N GLY A 25 6.79 -14.37 8.25
CA GLY A 25 6.82 -15.45 9.24
C GLY A 25 5.48 -16.18 9.36
N THR A 26 4.35 -15.45 9.29
CA THR A 26 3.01 -16.04 9.29
C THR A 26 2.76 -16.90 8.05
N THR A 27 3.21 -16.44 6.87
CA THR A 27 3.10 -17.22 5.63
C THR A 27 3.93 -18.49 5.70
N LEU A 28 5.14 -18.42 6.24
CA LEU A 28 6.02 -19.58 6.43
C LEU A 28 5.40 -20.59 7.39
N LEU A 29 4.85 -20.15 8.53
CA LEU A 29 4.13 -21.01 9.47
C LEU A 29 2.94 -21.71 8.79
N ASN A 30 2.13 -20.97 8.04
CA ASN A 30 0.98 -21.54 7.34
C ASN A 30 1.40 -22.61 6.33
N GLU A 31 2.51 -22.40 5.61
CA GLU A 31 3.04 -23.36 4.66
C GLU A 31 3.60 -24.61 5.36
N VAL A 32 4.27 -24.44 6.50
CA VAL A 32 4.73 -25.55 7.35
C VAL A 32 3.54 -26.38 7.82
N ASN A 33 2.50 -25.75 8.37
CA ASN A 33 1.30 -26.46 8.82
C ASN A 33 0.53 -27.12 7.67
N ALA A 34 0.50 -26.49 6.49
CA ALA A 34 -0.07 -27.12 5.29
C ALA A 34 0.71 -28.41 4.93
N ARG A 35 2.04 -28.38 5.00
CA ARG A 35 2.88 -29.55 4.72
C ARG A 35 2.73 -30.65 5.77
N LEU A 36 2.64 -30.30 7.05
CA LEU A 36 2.39 -31.26 8.15
C LEU A 36 1.04 -31.96 7.94
N ARG A 37 -0.01 -31.20 7.59
CA ARG A 37 -1.35 -31.74 7.33
C ARG A 37 -1.36 -32.74 6.17
N VAL A 38 -0.64 -32.45 5.09
CA VAL A 38 -0.50 -33.36 3.94
C VAL A 38 0.17 -34.69 4.34
N ASN A 39 1.06 -34.66 5.33
CA ASN A 39 1.74 -35.85 5.82
C ASN A 39 0.97 -36.58 6.95
N GLY A 40 -0.21 -36.10 7.34
CA GLY A 40 -0.96 -36.64 8.49
C GLY A 40 -0.33 -36.30 9.85
N GLU A 41 0.54 -35.30 9.92
CA GLU A 41 1.20 -34.83 11.14
C GLU A 41 0.37 -33.72 11.81
N ALA A 42 0.51 -33.57 13.12
CA ALA A 42 -0.17 -32.52 13.88
C ALA A 42 0.42 -31.13 13.55
N GLU A 43 -0.44 -30.12 13.45
CA GLU A 43 -0.02 -28.74 13.26
C GLU A 43 0.77 -28.22 14.47
N ILE A 44 1.74 -27.35 14.20
CA ILE A 44 2.52 -26.69 15.24
C ILE A 44 1.92 -25.33 15.58
N SER A 45 2.02 -24.96 16.86
CA SER A 45 1.61 -23.64 17.33
C SER A 45 2.61 -22.55 16.92
N GLU A 46 2.20 -21.28 17.01
CA GLU A 46 3.08 -20.15 16.72
C GLU A 46 4.30 -20.11 17.66
N ASP A 47 4.15 -20.49 18.92
CA ASP A 47 5.25 -20.51 19.89
C ASP A 47 6.23 -21.64 19.60
N GLN A 48 5.74 -22.84 19.25
CA GLN A 48 6.59 -23.95 18.82
C GLN A 48 7.39 -23.58 17.57
N PHE A 49 6.73 -22.97 16.59
CA PHE A 49 7.37 -22.49 15.36
C PHE A 49 8.45 -21.43 15.66
N LYS A 50 8.17 -20.46 16.53
CA LYS A 50 9.14 -19.42 16.91
C LYS A 50 10.38 -20.00 17.58
N GLU A 51 10.21 -20.98 18.47
CA GLU A 51 11.35 -21.61 19.15
C GLU A 51 12.19 -22.46 18.18
N GLU A 52 11.56 -23.24 17.30
CA GLU A 52 12.27 -23.98 16.26
C GLU A 52 13.02 -23.02 15.32
N LEU A 53 12.37 -21.96 14.85
CA LEU A 53 12.98 -20.94 14.00
C LEU A 53 14.19 -20.27 14.69
N LYS A 54 14.07 -19.91 15.97
CA LYS A 54 15.20 -19.38 16.75
C LYS A 54 16.35 -20.38 16.82
N GLY A 55 16.06 -21.67 16.99
CA GLY A 55 17.06 -22.75 16.97
C GLY A 55 17.83 -22.77 15.65
N LEU A 56 17.13 -22.79 14.52
CA LEU A 56 17.73 -22.80 13.18
C LEU A 56 18.62 -21.58 12.90
N LEU A 57 18.20 -20.40 13.36
CA LEU A 57 18.99 -19.17 13.24
C LEU A 57 20.26 -19.22 14.09
N LYS A 58 20.16 -19.71 15.34
CA LYS A 58 21.32 -19.87 16.24
C LYS A 58 22.31 -20.90 15.73
N GLU A 59 21.81 -22.00 15.17
CA GLU A 59 22.60 -23.06 14.54
C GLU A 59 23.15 -22.67 13.16
N GLN A 60 22.83 -21.46 12.67
CA GLN A 60 23.24 -20.97 11.35
C GLN A 60 22.84 -21.91 10.18
N LYS A 61 21.71 -22.60 10.33
CA LYS A 61 21.09 -23.41 9.26
C LYS A 61 20.13 -22.61 8.40
N LEU A 62 19.76 -21.43 8.87
CA LEU A 62 18.86 -20.51 8.19
C LEU A 62 19.33 -19.08 8.39
N PHE A 63 19.19 -18.26 7.36
CA PHE A 63 19.54 -16.84 7.37
C PHE A 63 18.39 -16.04 6.77
N PHE A 64 18.27 -14.78 7.17
CA PHE A 64 17.27 -13.91 6.57
C PHE A 64 17.75 -12.47 6.47
N LYS A 65 17.20 -11.78 5.47
CA LYS A 65 17.32 -10.34 5.30
C LYS A 65 15.96 -9.69 5.53
N LYS A 66 15.96 -8.62 6.31
CA LYS A 66 14.80 -7.73 6.41
C LYS A 66 14.64 -6.94 5.12
N GLU A 67 13.44 -6.94 4.59
CA GLU A 67 13.10 -6.14 3.43
C GLU A 67 12.40 -4.85 3.85
N TYR A 68 12.63 -3.79 3.08
CA TYR A 68 12.09 -2.47 3.33
C TYR A 68 11.50 -1.94 2.04
N ASP A 69 10.37 -1.25 2.15
CA ASP A 69 9.79 -0.48 1.07
C ASP A 69 9.84 1.01 1.40
N GLU A 70 9.83 1.83 0.36
CA GLU A 70 9.81 3.28 0.47
C GLU A 70 8.44 3.80 0.02
N LYS A 71 7.65 4.20 1.02
CA LYS A 71 6.32 4.79 0.85
C LYS A 71 6.42 6.31 0.74
N ILE A 72 5.45 6.89 0.05
CA ILE A 72 5.33 8.35 -0.09
C ILE A 72 4.12 8.80 0.72
N LYS A 73 4.37 9.61 1.74
CA LYS A 73 3.32 10.22 2.59
C LYS A 73 2.55 11.27 1.81
N TYR A 74 1.38 11.66 2.34
CA TYR A 74 0.53 12.69 1.72
C TYR A 74 1.19 14.08 1.66
N ASP A 75 2.11 14.36 2.57
CA ASP A 75 2.90 15.60 2.58
C ASP A 75 4.08 15.60 1.59
N GLY A 76 4.23 14.51 0.80
CA GLY A 76 5.29 14.35 -0.19
C GLY A 76 6.60 13.79 0.36
N THR A 77 6.71 13.50 1.66
CA THR A 77 7.92 12.92 2.24
C THR A 77 8.02 11.41 2.05
N TYR A 78 9.24 10.89 2.04
CA TYR A 78 9.49 9.45 1.99
C TYR A 78 9.46 8.83 3.39
N GLU A 79 8.89 7.63 3.48
CA GLU A 79 8.91 6.79 4.67
C GLU A 79 9.48 5.43 4.34
N ARG A 80 10.54 5.05 5.05
CA ARG A 80 11.07 3.70 4.98
C ARG A 80 10.27 2.81 5.92
N VAL A 81 9.54 1.85 5.35
CA VAL A 81 8.71 0.90 6.10
C VAL A 81 9.31 -0.48 5.99
N GLU A 82 9.53 -1.13 7.13
CA GLU A 82 9.94 -2.54 7.16
C GLU A 82 8.80 -3.43 6.66
N LEU A 83 9.08 -4.24 5.63
CA LEU A 83 8.12 -5.21 5.12
C LEU A 83 7.99 -6.38 6.09
N LYS A 84 6.77 -6.91 6.20
CA LYS A 84 6.50 -8.16 6.93
C LYS A 84 7.20 -9.36 6.28
N ALA A 85 7.37 -9.31 4.95
CA ALA A 85 8.10 -10.32 4.20
C ALA A 85 9.60 -10.22 4.51
N ARG A 86 10.25 -11.39 4.55
CA ARG A 86 11.70 -11.54 4.69
C ARG A 86 12.21 -12.35 3.51
N SER A 87 13.43 -12.07 3.09
CA SER A 87 14.18 -12.92 2.17
C SER A 87 14.88 -14.00 3.00
N TRP A 88 14.52 -15.26 2.79
CA TRP A 88 15.06 -16.41 3.52
C TRP A 88 16.09 -17.16 2.70
N PHE A 89 17.21 -17.51 3.32
CA PHE A 89 18.36 -18.15 2.69
C PHE A 89 18.79 -19.36 3.49
N LEU A 90 19.20 -20.42 2.80
CA LEU A 90 19.81 -21.61 3.41
C LEU A 90 21.35 -21.51 3.45
N ASP A 91 21.94 -20.52 2.77
CA ASP A 91 23.38 -20.29 2.68
C ASP A 91 23.72 -18.81 2.97
N ASN A 92 24.61 -18.58 3.94
CA ASN A 92 25.08 -17.26 4.32
C ASN A 92 25.86 -16.56 3.19
N THR A 93 26.57 -17.32 2.37
CA THR A 93 27.28 -16.80 1.19
C THR A 93 26.29 -16.19 0.22
N LYS A 94 25.15 -16.86 0.02
CA LYS A 94 24.06 -16.36 -0.84
C LYS A 94 23.34 -15.14 -0.26
N LEU A 95 23.23 -15.05 1.07
CA LEU A 95 22.78 -13.82 1.72
C LEU A 95 23.72 -12.65 1.41
N LYS A 96 25.03 -12.83 1.61
CA LYS A 96 26.03 -11.78 1.35
C LYS A 96 26.06 -11.34 -0.12
N GLU A 97 26.07 -12.29 -1.06
CA GLU A 97 25.96 -12.00 -2.50
C GLU A 97 24.69 -11.21 -2.83
N HIS A 98 23.58 -11.49 -2.15
CA HIS A 98 22.33 -10.74 -2.34
C HIS A 98 22.42 -9.31 -1.78
N GLU A 99 23.04 -9.12 -0.61
CA GLU A 99 23.26 -7.81 -0.01
C GLU A 99 24.17 -6.93 -0.90
N GLU A 100 25.27 -7.48 -1.40
CA GLU A 100 26.19 -6.79 -2.31
C GLU A 100 25.52 -6.41 -3.64
N ARG A 101 24.72 -7.31 -4.23
CA ARG A 101 23.92 -7.01 -5.42
C ARG A 101 22.93 -5.88 -5.16
N THR A 102 22.27 -5.87 -4.00
CA THR A 102 21.35 -4.81 -3.61
C THR A 102 22.05 -3.45 -3.50
N VAL A 103 23.23 -3.41 -2.90
CA VAL A 103 24.06 -2.19 -2.79
C VAL A 103 24.46 -1.67 -4.17
N THR A 104 24.93 -2.57 -5.04
CA THR A 104 25.36 -2.24 -6.41
C THR A 104 24.20 -1.69 -7.23
N TYR A 105 23.06 -2.38 -7.23
CA TYR A 105 21.85 -1.95 -7.93
C TYR A 105 21.38 -0.56 -7.45
N ASN A 106 21.40 -0.31 -6.15
CA ASN A 106 21.03 0.99 -5.59
C ASN A 106 21.96 2.12 -6.03
N LYS A 107 23.28 1.84 -6.12
CA LYS A 107 24.26 2.80 -6.63
C LYS A 107 23.99 3.14 -8.09
N GLU A 108 23.86 2.13 -8.94
CA GLU A 108 23.55 2.35 -10.36
C GLU A 108 22.22 3.07 -10.58
N SER A 109 21.20 2.73 -9.78
CA SER A 109 19.90 3.38 -9.81
C SER A 109 20.03 4.89 -9.52
N ARG A 110 20.82 5.27 -8.51
CA ARG A 110 21.10 6.68 -8.19
C ARG A 110 21.87 7.39 -9.31
N GLU A 111 22.83 6.70 -9.95
CA GLU A 111 23.57 7.26 -11.09
C GLU A 111 22.65 7.51 -12.30
N ARG A 112 21.76 6.56 -12.62
CA ARG A 112 20.74 6.73 -13.67
C ARG A 112 19.82 7.91 -13.39
N GLU A 113 19.38 8.11 -12.14
CA GLU A 113 18.55 9.26 -11.79
C GLU A 113 19.31 10.59 -11.88
N LYS A 114 20.60 10.63 -11.50
CA LYS A 114 21.45 11.81 -11.70
C LYS A 114 21.59 12.17 -13.18
N GLN A 115 21.78 11.18 -14.05
CA GLN A 115 21.86 11.39 -15.51
C GLN A 115 20.53 11.94 -16.07
N LYS A 116 19.39 11.38 -15.66
CA LYS A 116 18.07 11.90 -16.05
C LYS A 116 17.86 13.35 -15.59
N LEU A 117 18.27 13.68 -14.36
CA LEU A 117 18.15 15.04 -13.85
C LEU A 117 19.02 16.02 -14.64
N SER A 118 20.26 15.64 -14.96
CA SER A 118 21.15 16.44 -15.80
C SER A 118 20.59 16.66 -17.22
N GLN A 119 19.94 15.65 -17.80
CA GLN A 119 19.25 15.82 -19.08
C GLN A 119 18.11 16.84 -18.97
N LYS A 120 17.29 16.75 -17.92
CA LYS A 120 16.20 17.71 -17.66
C LYS A 120 16.71 19.13 -17.45
N ASP A 121 17.83 19.31 -16.75
CA ASP A 121 18.49 20.61 -16.59
C ASP A 121 18.94 21.24 -17.93
N ARG A 122 19.25 20.42 -18.93
CA ARG A 122 19.57 20.91 -20.29
C ARG A 122 18.32 21.24 -21.08
N ASP A 123 17.30 20.41 -21.00
CA ASP A 123 16.07 20.58 -21.78
C ASP A 123 15.23 21.75 -21.27
N VAL A 124 15.20 22.01 -19.97
CA VAL A 124 14.46 23.13 -19.38
C VAL A 124 14.97 24.50 -19.87
N LYS A 125 16.26 24.62 -20.21
CA LYS A 125 16.85 25.87 -20.71
C LYS A 125 16.28 26.33 -22.05
N LYS A 126 15.60 25.44 -22.77
CA LYS A 126 14.94 25.71 -24.06
C LYS A 126 13.50 26.20 -23.89
N LEU A 127 12.98 26.21 -22.66
CA LEU A 127 11.60 26.55 -22.33
C LEU A 127 11.47 28.01 -21.89
N SER A 128 10.23 28.46 -21.67
CA SER A 128 9.93 29.81 -21.14
C SER A 128 10.63 30.11 -19.82
N ARG A 129 10.78 31.41 -19.48
CA ARG A 129 11.40 31.84 -18.22
C ARG A 129 10.58 31.36 -17.02
N GLU A 130 9.27 31.36 -17.18
CA GLU A 130 8.29 30.90 -16.21
C GLU A 130 8.45 29.39 -15.97
N ALA A 131 8.55 28.58 -17.02
CA ALA A 131 8.83 27.14 -16.91
C ALA A 131 10.17 26.86 -16.24
N GLN A 132 11.21 27.61 -16.58
CA GLN A 132 12.52 27.50 -15.93
C GLN A 132 12.46 27.81 -14.42
N ALA A 133 11.77 28.88 -14.03
CA ALA A 133 11.61 29.28 -12.63
C ALA A 133 10.79 28.27 -11.82
N VAL A 134 9.69 27.78 -12.38
CA VAL A 134 8.86 26.73 -11.77
C VAL A 134 9.67 25.44 -11.59
N TYR A 135 10.38 25.00 -12.63
CA TYR A 135 11.24 23.81 -12.55
C TYR A 135 12.34 23.96 -11.50
N GLY A 136 13.02 25.11 -11.45
CA GLY A 136 14.05 25.39 -10.45
C GLY A 136 13.51 25.29 -9.02
N THR A 137 12.31 25.83 -8.79
CA THR A 137 11.62 25.77 -7.50
C THR A 137 11.25 24.33 -7.12
N ILE A 138 10.68 23.56 -8.05
CA ILE A 138 10.35 22.14 -7.82
C ILE A 138 11.62 21.35 -7.53
N LYS A 139 12.71 21.59 -8.28
CA LYS A 139 13.99 20.91 -8.10
C LYS A 139 14.57 21.18 -6.71
N ALA A 140 14.59 22.43 -6.26
CA ALA A 140 15.04 22.78 -4.92
C ALA A 140 14.23 22.02 -3.85
N LEU A 141 12.91 22.07 -3.93
CA LEU A 141 12.04 21.38 -2.96
C LEU A 141 12.12 19.84 -3.03
N THR A 142 12.34 19.24 -4.20
CA THR A 142 12.33 17.77 -4.36
C THR A 142 13.70 17.16 -4.11
N VAL A 143 14.78 17.86 -4.46
CA VAL A 143 16.15 17.36 -4.33
C VAL A 143 16.79 17.81 -3.02
N GLU A 144 16.62 19.08 -2.63
CA GLU A 144 17.27 19.63 -1.44
C GLU A 144 16.48 19.27 -0.18
N ASP A 145 15.14 19.39 -0.22
CA ASP A 145 14.28 18.99 0.91
C ASP A 145 13.88 17.50 0.88
N ASN A 146 14.45 16.72 -0.04
CA ASN A 146 14.23 15.27 -0.21
C ASN A 146 12.73 14.87 -0.27
N LYS A 147 11.91 15.68 -0.93
CA LYS A 147 10.49 15.39 -1.16
C LYS A 147 10.28 14.62 -2.47
N ALA A 148 9.39 13.64 -2.44
CA ALA A 148 8.95 12.91 -3.63
C ALA A 148 8.15 13.81 -4.59
N TYR A 149 7.27 14.63 -4.01
CA TYR A 149 6.48 15.64 -4.71
C TYR A 149 6.23 16.83 -3.78
N VAL A 150 5.74 17.93 -4.35
CA VAL A 150 5.45 19.17 -3.64
C VAL A 150 4.05 19.65 -3.95
N LYS A 151 3.37 20.34 -3.02
CA LYS A 151 2.09 20.97 -3.32
C LYS A 151 2.29 22.17 -4.24
N THR A 152 1.39 22.41 -5.19
CA THR A 152 1.44 23.57 -6.07
C THR A 152 1.47 24.89 -5.29
N SER A 153 0.78 24.95 -4.15
CA SER A 153 0.79 26.12 -3.25
C SER A 153 2.17 26.43 -2.66
N GLU A 154 3.04 25.44 -2.46
CA GLU A 154 4.43 25.66 -2.05
C GLU A 154 5.24 26.27 -3.20
N VAL A 155 5.01 25.80 -4.42
CA VAL A 155 5.67 26.33 -5.63
C VAL A 155 5.24 27.77 -5.90
N GLN A 156 3.94 28.08 -5.83
CA GLN A 156 3.41 29.44 -5.98
C GLN A 156 4.09 30.42 -5.02
N LYS A 157 4.17 30.05 -3.74
CA LYS A 157 4.79 30.89 -2.70
C LYS A 157 6.28 31.10 -2.94
N LYS A 158 7.04 30.05 -3.27
CA LYS A 158 8.49 30.15 -3.48
C LYS A 158 8.86 30.82 -4.80
N ALA A 159 8.10 30.58 -5.86
CA ALA A 159 8.31 31.20 -7.17
C ALA A 159 7.73 32.62 -7.27
N ASN A 160 6.92 33.04 -6.28
CA ASN A 160 6.15 34.28 -6.30
C ASN A 160 5.30 34.39 -7.58
N MET A 161 4.50 33.35 -7.84
CA MET A 161 3.67 33.21 -9.03
C MET A 161 2.23 32.83 -8.67
N GLU A 162 1.30 33.31 -9.48
CA GLU A 162 -0.11 32.93 -9.39
C GLU A 162 -0.33 31.50 -9.85
N PHE A 163 -1.43 30.88 -9.38
CA PHE A 163 -1.74 29.48 -9.71
C PHE A 163 -1.78 29.23 -11.22
N LYS A 164 -2.38 30.19 -11.96
CA LYS A 164 -2.54 30.09 -13.40
C LYS A 164 -1.20 30.11 -14.15
N GLU A 165 -0.26 30.95 -13.71
CA GLU A 165 1.10 31.01 -14.26
C GLU A 165 1.84 29.69 -14.03
N VAL A 166 1.72 29.12 -12.81
CA VAL A 166 2.30 27.80 -12.51
C VAL A 166 1.66 26.71 -13.37
N GLN A 167 0.35 26.74 -13.60
CA GLN A 167 -0.33 25.78 -14.47
C GLN A 167 0.15 25.83 -15.91
N ASP A 168 0.29 27.03 -16.46
CA ASP A 168 0.70 27.23 -17.86
C ASP A 168 2.17 26.82 -18.05
N ALA A 169 3.05 27.18 -17.11
CA ALA A 169 4.43 26.69 -17.06
C ALA A 169 4.51 25.16 -16.92
N MET A 170 3.67 24.56 -16.08
CA MET A 170 3.62 23.10 -15.90
C MET A 170 3.13 22.36 -17.15
N LYS A 171 2.30 22.99 -17.99
CA LYS A 171 1.91 22.41 -19.29
C LYS A 171 3.12 22.23 -20.19
N GLU A 172 3.94 23.26 -20.32
CA GLU A 172 5.18 23.23 -21.11
C GLU A 172 6.19 22.20 -20.57
N LEU A 173 6.36 22.16 -19.24
CA LEU A 173 7.23 21.18 -18.57
C LEU A 173 6.74 19.74 -18.77
N LYS A 174 5.42 19.52 -18.76
CA LYS A 174 4.80 18.20 -18.99
C LYS A 174 4.97 17.74 -20.42
N ASP A 175 4.73 18.62 -21.40
CA ASP A 175 4.87 18.31 -22.82
C ASP A 175 6.33 17.94 -23.15
N SER A 176 7.27 18.57 -22.45
CA SER A 176 8.71 18.25 -22.51
C SER A 176 9.13 17.05 -21.66
N LYS A 177 8.20 16.39 -20.94
CA LYS A 177 8.43 15.24 -20.03
C LYS A 177 9.44 15.55 -18.90
N ILE A 178 9.54 16.80 -18.49
CA ILE A 178 10.46 17.27 -17.44
C ILE A 178 9.81 17.14 -16.06
N SER A 179 8.59 17.65 -15.90
CA SER A 179 7.86 17.66 -14.64
C SER A 179 6.40 17.27 -14.87
N TYR A 180 5.75 16.80 -13.81
CA TYR A 180 4.39 16.28 -13.88
C TYR A 180 3.55 16.88 -12.76
N MET A 181 2.33 17.27 -13.09
CA MET A 181 1.33 17.77 -12.14
C MET A 181 0.14 16.83 -12.12
N MET A 182 -0.37 16.51 -10.95
CA MET A 182 -1.61 15.75 -10.78
C MET A 182 -2.38 16.20 -9.54
N LYS A 183 -3.67 15.88 -9.51
CA LYS A 183 -4.53 16.10 -8.36
C LYS A 183 -4.47 14.89 -7.43
N ILE A 184 -4.44 15.11 -6.13
CA ILE A 184 -4.57 14.06 -5.10
C ILE A 184 -5.68 14.45 -4.13
N SER A 185 -6.25 13.46 -3.45
CA SER A 185 -7.30 13.69 -2.47
C SER A 185 -7.00 12.98 -1.16
N ARG A 186 -7.34 13.61 -0.03
CA ARG A 186 -7.21 12.99 1.29
C ARG A 186 -8.46 13.22 2.12
N ASP A 187 -8.94 12.14 2.73
CA ASP A 187 -9.98 12.18 3.75
C ASP A 187 -9.33 11.98 5.11
N PHE A 188 -9.63 12.84 6.07
CA PHE A 188 -9.18 12.68 7.45
C PHE A 188 -10.15 13.28 8.46
N GLU A 189 -10.18 12.68 9.65
CA GLU A 189 -10.88 13.25 10.79
C GLU A 189 -10.04 14.37 11.40
N LYS A 190 -10.64 15.55 11.54
CA LYS A 190 -10.07 16.65 12.30
C LYS A 190 -10.91 16.84 13.56
N ASP A 191 -10.26 16.69 14.70
CA ASP A 191 -10.82 17.07 15.99
C ASP A 191 -10.68 18.58 16.16
N THR A 192 -11.82 19.27 16.26
CA THR A 192 -11.85 20.69 16.59
C THR A 192 -12.77 20.88 17.78
N ASN A 193 -12.21 21.21 18.94
CA ASN A 193 -12.94 21.41 20.20
C ASN A 193 -13.88 20.23 20.59
N GLY A 194 -13.41 18.99 20.39
CA GLY A 194 -14.17 17.78 20.74
C GLY A 194 -15.21 17.33 19.69
N VAL A 195 -15.34 18.06 18.58
CA VAL A 195 -16.17 17.64 17.43
C VAL A 195 -15.27 17.04 16.36
N LYS A 196 -15.47 15.74 16.09
CA LYS A 196 -14.85 15.02 14.98
C LYS A 196 -15.57 15.37 13.68
N LYS A 197 -14.86 16.03 12.76
CA LYS A 197 -15.36 16.29 11.40
C LYS A 197 -14.50 15.58 10.37
N ASN A 198 -15.14 14.86 9.46
CA ASN A 198 -14.47 14.35 8.26
C ASN A 198 -14.23 15.51 7.29
N ILE A 199 -12.97 15.74 6.95
CA ILE A 199 -12.54 16.75 5.98
C ILE A 199 -12.04 16.02 4.74
N HIS A 200 -12.54 16.46 3.58
CA HIS A 200 -12.01 16.11 2.27
C HIS A 200 -11.11 17.26 1.80
N GLU A 201 -9.83 16.98 1.58
CA GLU A 201 -8.85 17.92 1.05
C GLU A 201 -8.40 17.44 -0.33
N GLU A 202 -8.45 18.35 -1.30
CA GLU A 202 -7.92 18.11 -2.65
C GLU A 202 -6.74 19.04 -2.89
N ASP A 203 -5.64 18.48 -3.37
CA ASP A 203 -4.42 19.23 -3.67
C ASP A 203 -3.94 18.95 -5.08
N TRP A 204 -3.27 19.93 -5.68
CA TRP A 204 -2.41 19.71 -6.83
C TRP A 204 -0.99 19.50 -6.36
N VAL A 205 -0.35 18.42 -6.83
CA VAL A 205 1.02 18.08 -6.51
C VAL A 205 1.87 17.95 -7.75
N ILE A 206 3.15 18.29 -7.60
CA ILE A 206 4.12 18.37 -8.69
C ILE A 206 5.35 17.52 -8.36
N THR A 207 5.85 16.77 -9.33
CA THR A 207 7.09 15.99 -9.22
C THR A 207 7.92 16.04 -10.50
N ASN A 208 9.24 15.95 -10.35
CA ASN A 208 10.19 15.80 -11.46
C ASN A 208 10.44 14.32 -11.81
N SER A 209 9.78 13.36 -11.15
CA SER A 209 10.02 11.94 -11.36
C SER A 209 8.78 11.23 -11.89
N SER A 210 8.90 10.61 -13.06
CA SER A 210 7.83 9.77 -13.61
C SER A 210 7.58 8.54 -12.73
N LYS A 211 8.62 8.02 -12.06
CA LYS A 211 8.50 6.91 -11.10
C LYS A 211 7.66 7.32 -9.89
N VAL A 212 7.89 8.52 -9.35
CA VAL A 212 7.07 9.05 -8.26
C VAL A 212 5.63 9.26 -8.73
N LEU A 213 5.45 9.86 -9.92
CA LEU A 213 4.12 10.06 -10.50
C LEU A 213 3.33 8.75 -10.58
N SER A 214 3.95 7.67 -11.10
CA SER A 214 3.29 6.36 -11.18
C SER A 214 2.88 5.83 -9.82
N LYS A 215 3.75 5.91 -8.80
CA LYS A 215 3.43 5.49 -7.43
C LYS A 215 2.25 6.28 -6.84
N VAL A 216 2.21 7.59 -7.08
CA VAL A 216 1.12 8.45 -6.58
C VAL A 216 -0.18 8.14 -7.31
N ILE A 217 -0.17 7.97 -8.63
CA ILE A 217 -1.35 7.57 -9.41
C ILE A 217 -1.91 6.24 -8.93
N GLU A 218 -1.06 5.23 -8.73
CA GLU A 218 -1.47 3.91 -8.24
C GLU A 218 -2.11 4.01 -6.85
N ARG A 219 -1.55 4.82 -5.95
CA ARG A 219 -2.12 5.07 -4.63
C ARG A 219 -3.52 5.69 -4.71
N GLU A 220 -3.73 6.69 -5.56
CA GLU A 220 -5.04 7.33 -5.71
C GLU A 220 -6.07 6.37 -6.34
N LYS A 221 -5.66 5.54 -7.31
CA LYS A 221 -6.54 4.50 -7.89
C LYS A 221 -7.01 3.47 -6.86
N ILE A 222 -6.07 2.92 -6.07
CA ILE A 222 -6.41 1.97 -5.00
C ILE A 222 -7.37 2.60 -3.98
N LYS A 223 -7.20 3.89 -3.68
CA LYS A 223 -8.11 4.63 -2.79
C LYS A 223 -9.53 4.71 -3.37
N GLU A 224 -9.65 5.04 -4.66
CA GLU A 224 -10.95 5.09 -5.37
C GLU A 224 -11.64 3.72 -5.39
N GLU A 225 -10.89 2.66 -5.66
CA GLU A 225 -11.40 1.27 -5.63
C GLU A 225 -11.90 0.88 -4.23
N LEU A 226 -11.12 1.16 -3.18
CA LEU A 226 -11.50 0.87 -1.79
C LEU A 226 -12.72 1.67 -1.33
N ASN A 227 -12.84 2.93 -1.77
CA ASN A 227 -13.99 3.77 -1.45
C ASN A 227 -15.26 3.26 -2.18
N THR A 228 -15.13 2.85 -3.44
CA THR A 228 -16.22 2.24 -4.21
C THR A 228 -16.69 0.94 -3.55
N ALA A 229 -15.76 0.06 -3.14
CA ALA A 229 -16.08 -1.18 -2.45
C ALA A 229 -16.84 -0.93 -1.13
N LYS A 230 -16.39 0.03 -0.31
CA LYS A 230 -17.07 0.42 0.93
C LYS A 230 -18.47 0.99 0.70
N ASN A 231 -18.71 1.68 -0.41
CA ASN A 231 -20.02 2.22 -0.74
C ASN A 231 -20.96 1.13 -1.26
N ASN A 232 -20.46 0.17 -2.03
CA ASN A 232 -21.23 -0.99 -2.46
C ASN A 232 -21.64 -1.88 -1.26
N ASP A 233 -20.75 -2.06 -0.27
CA ASP A 233 -21.08 -2.78 0.97
C ASP A 233 -22.15 -2.06 1.82
N LYS A 234 -22.29 -0.73 1.66
CA LYS A 234 -23.37 0.06 2.29
C LYS A 234 -24.68 -0.04 1.52
N GLU A 235 -24.65 -0.03 0.18
CA GLU A 235 -25.85 -0.20 -0.64
C GLU A 235 -26.47 -1.59 -0.48
N VAL A 236 -25.67 -2.65 -0.40
CA VAL A 236 -26.17 -4.03 -0.16
C VAL A 236 -26.80 -4.18 1.24
N ASN A 237 -26.43 -3.32 2.20
CA ASN A 237 -27.03 -3.30 3.54
C ASN A 237 -28.29 -2.41 3.65
N LEU A 238 -28.55 -1.52 2.68
CA LEU A 238 -29.79 -0.73 2.64
C LEU A 238 -30.97 -1.52 2.06
N ASP A 239 -30.73 -2.54 1.23
CA ASP A 239 -31.77 -3.38 0.64
C ASP A 239 -32.35 -4.47 1.58
N LYS A 240 -31.85 -4.58 2.81
CA LYS A 240 -32.41 -5.50 3.83
C LYS A 240 -33.27 -4.85 4.90
N SER A 241 -33.44 -3.52 4.90
CA SER A 241 -34.38 -2.82 5.80
C SER A 241 -35.53 -2.19 5.02
N GLY A 242 -36.40 -3.02 4.45
CA GLY A 242 -37.47 -2.52 3.59
C GLY A 242 -38.58 -3.50 3.25
N LYS A 243 -38.91 -4.46 4.13
CA LYS A 243 -40.19 -5.18 4.09
C LYS A 243 -40.76 -5.30 5.49
N GLU A 244 -41.36 -4.21 5.97
CA GLU A 244 -42.47 -4.30 6.92
C GLU A 244 -43.61 -5.04 6.21
N GLU A 245 -43.73 -6.33 6.49
CA GLU A 245 -44.90 -7.11 6.10
C GLU A 245 -46.05 -6.70 7.03
N LYS A 246 -46.86 -5.73 6.57
CA LYS A 246 -48.12 -5.34 7.21
C LYS A 246 -49.01 -6.57 7.33
N THR A 247 -49.17 -7.05 8.56
CA THR A 247 -50.09 -8.13 8.93
C THR A 247 -51.52 -7.68 8.63
N LYS A 248 -52.12 -8.21 7.56
CA LYS A 248 -53.56 -8.06 7.31
C LYS A 248 -54.32 -8.90 8.34
N LYS A 249 -55.03 -8.22 9.24
CA LYS A 249 -56.14 -8.78 10.03
C LYS A 249 -57.08 -9.55 9.09
N LYS A 250 -57.22 -10.86 9.31
CA LYS A 250 -58.38 -11.64 8.86
C LYS A 250 -59.25 -11.91 10.08
N GLU A 251 -60.43 -11.31 10.06
CA GLU A 251 -61.54 -11.62 10.95
C GLU A 251 -61.91 -13.10 10.81
N ILE A 252 -62.08 -13.78 11.95
CA ILE A 252 -62.69 -15.11 12.02
C ILE A 252 -64.06 -14.91 12.70
N PRO A 253 -65.18 -15.24 12.05
CA PRO A 253 -66.49 -15.17 12.67
C PRO A 253 -66.74 -16.39 13.57
N LYS A 254 -67.42 -16.12 14.68
CA LYS A 254 -67.83 -17.06 15.73
C LYS A 254 -68.64 -18.23 15.17
N LYS A 255 -68.40 -19.42 15.72
CA LYS A 255 -69.41 -20.50 15.79
C LYS A 255 -69.49 -21.07 17.19
N ASP A 256 -70.73 -21.20 17.63
CA ASP A 256 -71.22 -21.56 18.95
C ASP A 256 -71.04 -23.02 19.36
N LYS A 257 -71.08 -23.21 20.69
CA LYS A 257 -71.61 -24.36 21.47
C LYS A 257 -70.90 -25.71 21.29
N LYS A 258 -70.55 -26.43 22.35
CA LYS A 258 -71.41 -26.86 23.46
C LYS A 258 -70.58 -27.23 24.68
N ILE A 259 -71.10 -26.87 25.84
CA ILE A 259 -70.77 -27.42 27.15
C ILE A 259 -71.41 -28.80 27.25
N GLU A 260 -70.68 -29.80 27.70
CA GLU A 260 -71.25 -31.01 28.29
C GLU A 260 -70.56 -31.24 29.65
N LYS A 261 -71.32 -31.04 30.71
CA LYS A 261 -71.01 -31.48 32.07
C LYS A 261 -71.72 -32.82 32.28
N GLY A 262 -71.04 -33.75 32.95
CA GLY A 262 -71.73 -34.65 33.87
C GLY A 262 -71.49 -36.14 33.63
N ASN A 263 -70.94 -36.77 34.67
CA ASN A 263 -70.79 -38.20 34.86
C ASN A 263 -72.10 -39.00 34.77
N GLU A 264 -71.89 -40.27 34.44
CA GLU A 264 -72.62 -41.48 34.81
C GLU A 264 -73.68 -41.41 35.92
N ARG A 265 -74.77 -42.14 35.63
CA ARG A 265 -75.87 -42.69 36.45
C ARG A 265 -77.12 -41.83 36.64
#